data_AF-A0A2R4PIT0-F1
#
_entry.id   AF-A0A2R4PIT0-F1
#
_cell.length_a   1.000
_cell.length_b   1.000
_cell.length_c   1.000
_cell.angle_alpha   90.00
_cell.angle_beta   90.00
_cell.angle_gamma   90.00
#
_symmetry.space_group_name_H-M   'P 1'
#
loop_
_entity.id
_entity.type
_entity.pdbx_description
1 polymer ?
#
loop_
_entity_poly.entity_id
_entity_poly.type
_entity_poly.pdbx_seq_one_letter_code
_entity_poly.pdbx_strand_id
1 'polypeptide(L)'
;MTQLIPEKILEIIDDHDRAEKKQRNKIGFIYLCLCLAIIGVAAYSFISTFILSSDHILSILDKTKDYPEIKRIVINRLLSGSILTGKDEDYIYSQLKKAEQSNEREKRLQAIKEYTS
;
A
#
# COMPACT_ATOMS: atom_id res chain seq x y z
N MET A 1 -16.36 0.51 -73.95
CA MET A 1 -15.33 1.05 -73.02
C MET A 1 -16.02 1.92 -71.96
N THR A 2 -16.59 1.37 -70.88
CA THR A 2 -17.10 2.19 -69.74
C THR A 2 -17.51 1.36 -68.51
N GLN A 3 -16.69 0.40 -68.05
CA GLN A 3 -16.94 -0.30 -66.78
C GLN A 3 -15.75 -0.33 -65.80
N LEU A 4 -14.59 0.21 -66.19
CA LEU A 4 -13.33 0.04 -65.43
C LEU A 4 -13.13 1.05 -64.27
N ILE A 5 -13.97 2.09 -64.19
CA ILE A 5 -13.85 3.18 -63.21
C ILE A 5 -14.40 2.79 -61.83
N PRO A 6 -15.61 2.18 -61.70
CA PRO A 6 -16.15 1.85 -60.38
C PRO A 6 -15.41 0.72 -59.65
N GLU A 7 -14.87 -0.28 -60.36
CA GLU A 7 -14.09 -1.38 -59.73
C GLU A 7 -12.81 -0.86 -59.08
N LYS A 8 -12.05 0.00 -59.77
CA LYS A 8 -10.83 0.58 -59.22
C LYS A 8 -11.09 1.46 -58.00
N ILE A 9 -12.22 2.16 -57.98
CA ILE A 9 -12.62 2.98 -56.83
C ILE A 9 -12.94 2.07 -55.63
N LEU A 10 -13.62 0.95 -55.86
CA LEU A 10 -13.97 0.00 -54.81
C LEU A 10 -12.73 -0.69 -54.22
N GLU A 11 -11.76 -1.05 -55.06
CA GLU A 11 -10.50 -1.66 -54.65
C GLU A 11 -9.66 -0.70 -53.77
N ILE A 12 -9.59 0.58 -54.12
CA ILE A 12 -8.88 1.60 -53.31
C ILE A 12 -9.54 1.80 -51.94
N ILE A 13 -10.87 1.74 -51.86
CA ILE A 13 -11.61 1.89 -50.60
C ILE A 13 -11.38 0.66 -49.70
N ASP A 14 -11.38 -0.55 -50.25
CA ASP A 14 -11.11 -1.78 -49.48
C ASP A 14 -9.67 -1.81 -48.94
N ASP A 15 -8.69 -1.37 -49.74
CA ASP A 15 -7.29 -1.28 -49.31
C ASP A 15 -7.09 -0.21 -48.23
N HIS A 16 -7.81 0.92 -48.33
CA HIS A 16 -7.79 1.98 -47.32
C HIS A 16 -8.43 1.51 -45.99
N ASP A 17 -9.57 0.83 -46.03
CA ASP A 17 -10.23 0.31 -44.82
C ASP A 17 -9.42 -0.83 -44.15
N ARG A 18 -8.78 -1.68 -44.96
CA ARG A 18 -7.83 -2.71 -44.48
C ARG A 18 -6.61 -2.07 -43.80
N ALA A 19 -6.07 -0.99 -44.35
CA ALA A 19 -4.95 -0.25 -43.78
C ALA A 19 -5.32 0.43 -42.45
N GLU A 20 -6.50 1.06 -42.37
CA GLU A 20 -7.00 1.67 -41.14
C GLU A 20 -7.23 0.65 -40.03
N LYS A 21 -7.83 -0.51 -40.34
CA LYS A 21 -8.02 -1.59 -39.37
C LYS A 21 -6.69 -2.11 -38.82
N LYS A 22 -5.65 -2.18 -39.66
CA LYS A 22 -4.29 -2.56 -39.24
C LYS A 22 -3.64 -1.52 -38.34
N GLN A 23 -3.85 -0.23 -38.59
CA GLN A 23 -3.35 0.86 -37.75
C GLN A 23 -4.09 0.94 -36.41
N ARG A 24 -5.43 0.81 -36.41
CA ARG A 24 -6.25 0.77 -35.18
C ARG A 24 -5.80 -0.34 -34.23
N ASN A 25 -5.48 -1.53 -34.74
CA ASN A 25 -4.99 -2.63 -33.93
C ASN A 25 -3.60 -2.37 -33.33
N LYS A 26 -2.70 -1.70 -34.07
CA LYS A 26 -1.38 -1.30 -33.56
C LYS A 26 -1.50 -0.26 -32.45
N ILE A 27 -2.34 0.77 -32.66
CA ILE A 27 -2.59 1.82 -31.66
C ILE A 27 -3.25 1.21 -30.41
N GLY A 28 -4.22 0.31 -30.59
CA GLY A 28 -4.85 -0.41 -29.48
C GLY A 28 -3.85 -1.24 -28.68
N PHE A 29 -2.91 -1.93 -29.34
CA PHE A 29 -1.86 -2.69 -28.67
C PHE A 29 -0.90 -1.79 -27.87
N ILE A 30 -0.51 -0.64 -28.42
CA ILE A 30 0.33 0.35 -27.71
C ILE A 30 -0.40 0.86 -26.46
N TYR A 31 -1.68 1.19 -26.57
CA TYR A 31 -2.47 1.66 -25.43
C TYR A 31 -2.62 0.56 -24.36
N LEU A 32 -2.85 -0.69 -24.77
CA LEU A 32 -2.90 -1.83 -23.86
C LEU A 32 -1.58 -2.01 -23.11
N CYS A 33 -0.43 -1.94 -23.79
CA CYS A 33 0.88 -2.00 -23.16
C CYS A 33 1.10 -0.84 -22.18
N LEU A 34 0.71 0.38 -22.52
CA LEU A 34 0.79 1.53 -21.64
C LEU A 34 -0.08 1.36 -20.39
N CYS A 35 -1.32 0.88 -20.54
CA CYS A 35 -2.19 0.58 -19.40
C CYS A 35 -1.56 -0.46 -18.46
N LEU A 36 -1.02 -1.56 -19.00
CA LEU A 36 -0.37 -2.60 -18.20
C LEU A 36 0.87 -2.06 -17.48
N ALA A 37 1.67 -1.22 -18.13
CA ALA A 37 2.83 -0.58 -17.51
C ALA A 37 2.42 0.34 -16.35
N ILE A 38 1.41 1.19 -16.54
CA ILE A 38 0.91 2.10 -15.49
C ILE A 38 0.34 1.30 -14.31
N ILE A 39 -0.46 0.26 -14.57
CA ILE A 39 -1.02 -0.62 -13.54
C ILE A 39 0.11 -1.32 -12.77
N GLY A 40 1.13 -1.83 -13.47
CA GLY A 40 2.29 -2.48 -12.86
C GLY A 40 3.06 -1.55 -11.92
N VAL A 41 3.34 -0.32 -12.35
CA VAL A 41 4.04 0.69 -11.52
C VAL A 41 3.19 1.08 -10.31
N ALA A 42 1.88 1.30 -10.50
CA ALA A 42 0.98 1.63 -9.40
C ALA A 42 0.88 0.49 -8.37
N ALA A 43 0.72 -0.75 -8.84
CA ALA A 43 0.67 -1.94 -7.97
C ALA A 43 1.98 -2.14 -7.21
N TYR A 44 3.13 -2.00 -7.89
CA TYR A 44 4.44 -2.11 -7.26
C TYR A 44 4.65 -1.05 -6.17
N SER A 45 4.28 0.21 -6.47
CA SER A 45 4.40 1.32 -5.53
C SER A 45 3.51 1.11 -4.30
N PHE A 46 2.28 0.62 -4.52
CA PHE A 46 1.34 0.32 -3.43
C PHE A 46 1.84 -0.81 -2.54
N ILE A 47 2.29 -1.93 -3.13
CA ILE A 47 2.83 -3.07 -2.39
C ILE A 47 4.09 -2.68 -1.61
N SER A 48 5.03 -1.97 -2.26
CA SER A 48 6.28 -1.54 -1.60
C SER A 48 6.01 -0.62 -0.41
N THR A 49 5.07 0.31 -0.53
CA THR A 49 4.71 1.22 0.56
C THR A 49 4.01 0.47 1.70
N PHE A 50 3.15 -0.49 1.36
CA PHE A 50 2.44 -1.29 2.35
C PHE A 50 3.37 -2.23 3.14
N ILE A 51 4.33 -2.88 2.47
CA ILE A 51 5.32 -3.75 3.12
C ILE A 51 6.19 -2.94 4.08
N LEU A 52 6.70 -1.77 3.65
CA LEU A 52 7.53 -0.91 4.50
C LEU A 52 6.77 -0.39 5.74
N SER A 53 5.48 -0.06 5.56
CA SER A 53 4.57 0.27 6.66
C SER A 53 4.39 -0.92 7.63
N SER A 54 4.35 -2.14 7.09
CA SER A 54 4.18 -3.36 7.89
C SER A 54 5.36 -3.61 8.83
N ASP A 55 6.60 -3.39 8.42
CA ASP A 55 7.78 -3.54 9.30
C ASP A 55 7.76 -2.55 10.45
N HIS A 56 7.34 -1.31 10.18
CA HIS A 56 7.17 -0.28 11.22
C HIS A 56 6.09 -0.68 12.23
N ILE A 57 4.94 -1.14 11.72
CA ILE A 57 3.82 -1.63 12.54
C ILE A 57 4.24 -2.83 13.39
N LEU A 58 4.99 -3.77 12.83
CA LEU A 58 5.52 -4.94 13.55
C LEU A 58 6.47 -4.52 14.66
N SER A 59 7.34 -3.54 14.42
CA SER A 59 8.22 -2.99 15.47
C SER A 59 7.44 -2.38 16.64
N ILE A 60 6.37 -1.64 16.37
CA ILE A 60 5.50 -1.08 17.41
C ILE A 60 4.77 -2.19 18.19
N LEU A 61 4.26 -3.20 17.47
CA LEU A 61 3.62 -4.37 18.10
C LEU A 61 4.59 -5.17 18.98
N ASP A 62 5.84 -5.31 18.57
CA ASP A 62 6.87 -6.00 19.34
C ASP A 62 7.22 -5.24 20.63
N LYS A 63 7.43 -3.92 20.54
CA LYS A 63 7.69 -3.07 21.72
C LYS A 63 6.53 -3.02 22.70
N THR A 64 5.30 -3.18 22.23
CA THR A 64 4.09 -3.17 23.07
C THR A 64 3.68 -4.57 23.56
N LYS A 65 4.46 -5.61 23.26
CA LYS A 65 4.12 -7.01 23.59
C LYS A 65 3.87 -7.24 25.08
N ASP A 66 4.66 -6.60 25.93
CA ASP A 66 4.60 -6.75 27.39
C ASP A 66 3.49 -5.91 28.04
N TYR A 67 2.80 -5.07 27.24
CA TYR A 67 1.77 -4.14 27.70
C TYR A 67 0.46 -4.35 26.92
N PRO A 68 -0.41 -5.30 27.36
CA PRO A 68 -1.59 -5.72 26.60
C PRO A 68 -2.60 -4.59 26.33
N GLU A 69 -2.73 -3.63 27.24
CA GLU A 69 -3.61 -2.47 27.06
C GLU A 69 -3.10 -1.53 25.96
N ILE A 70 -1.79 -1.30 25.90
CA ILE A 70 -1.18 -0.45 24.86
C ILE A 70 -1.25 -1.16 23.52
N LYS A 71 -0.96 -2.47 23.48
CA LYS A 71 -1.11 -3.31 22.29
C LYS A 71 -2.53 -3.22 21.70
N ARG A 72 -3.59 -3.23 22.52
CA ARG A 72 -4.97 -3.06 22.03
C ARG A 72 -5.19 -1.72 21.34
N ILE A 73 -4.60 -0.63 21.84
CA ILE A 73 -4.71 0.70 21.22
C ILE A 73 -4.13 0.66 19.81
N VAL A 74 -2.94 0.07 19.64
CA VAL A 74 -2.28 -0.08 18.33
C VAL A 74 -3.16 -0.91 17.39
N ILE A 75 -3.63 -2.08 17.84
CA ILE A 75 -4.48 -2.96 17.03
C ILE A 75 -5.79 -2.29 16.64
N ASN A 76 -6.48 -1.62 17.56
CA ASN A 76 -7.74 -0.93 17.26
C ASN A 76 -7.54 0.17 16.21
N ARG A 77 -6.39 0.85 16.22
CA ARG A 77 -6.06 1.89 15.24
C ARG A 77 -5.76 1.31 13.85
N LEU A 78 -5.08 0.17 13.81
CA LEU A 78 -4.84 -0.57 12.56
C LEU A 78 -6.14 -1.12 11.97
N LEU A 79 -7.01 -1.69 12.82
CA LEU A 79 -8.31 -2.22 12.42
C LEU A 79 -9.29 -1.12 11.98
N SER A 80 -9.11 0.13 12.42
CA SER A 80 -9.89 1.27 11.93
C SER A 80 -9.48 1.71 10.52
N GLY A 81 -8.52 1.04 9.88
CA GLY A 81 -8.01 1.39 8.56
C GLY A 81 -7.18 2.68 8.55
N SER A 82 -6.85 3.20 9.73
CA SER A 82 -6.00 4.39 9.86
C SER A 82 -4.55 3.96 9.82
N ILE A 83 -3.80 4.51 8.87
CA ILE A 83 -2.34 4.48 8.93
C ILE A 83 -1.93 5.16 10.23
N LEU A 84 -1.08 4.51 11.03
CA LEU A 84 -0.50 5.14 12.21
C LEU A 84 0.23 6.40 11.76
N THR A 85 -0.32 7.56 12.11
CA THR A 85 0.36 8.82 11.83
C THR A 85 1.42 9.05 12.90
N GLY A 86 2.46 9.83 12.61
CA GLY A 86 3.51 10.12 13.60
C GLY A 86 2.98 10.63 14.95
N LYS A 87 1.83 11.31 14.96
CA LYS A 87 1.15 11.73 16.20
C LYS A 87 0.56 10.57 17.00
N ASP A 88 -0.03 9.59 16.32
CA ASP A 88 -0.55 8.38 16.97
C ASP A 88 0.62 7.56 17.56
N GLU A 89 1.74 7.49 16.83
CA GLU A 89 2.96 6.81 17.28
C GLU A 89 3.56 7.48 18.51
N ASP A 90 3.72 8.81 18.50
CA ASP A 90 4.20 9.57 19.65
C ASP A 90 3.31 9.33 20.88
N TYR A 91 2.00 9.28 20.69
CA TYR A 91 1.05 8.96 21.75
C TYR A 91 1.28 7.55 22.30
N ILE A 92 1.38 6.53 21.44
CA ILE A 92 1.64 5.14 21.83
C ILE A 92 2.96 5.03 22.60
N TYR A 93 4.04 5.63 22.11
CA TYR A 93 5.35 5.64 22.76
C TYR A 93 5.32 6.36 24.13
N SER A 94 4.56 7.45 24.24
CA SER A 94 4.42 8.16 25.51
C SER A 94 3.73 7.29 26.58
N GLN A 95 2.73 6.49 26.18
CA GLN A 95 2.03 5.57 27.08
C GLN A 95 2.93 4.39 27.46
N LEU A 96 3.69 3.86 26.50
CA LEU A 96 4.65 2.78 26.75
C LEU A 96 5.68 3.19 27.79
N LYS A 97 6.28 4.38 27.62
CA LYS A 97 7.27 4.92 28.56
C LYS A 97 6.69 5.13 29.96
N LYS A 98 5.44 5.60 30.07
CA LYS A 98 4.76 5.74 31.36
C LYS A 98 4.55 4.39 32.04
N ALA A 99 4.14 3.37 31.29
CA ALA A 99 3.91 2.03 31.82
C ALA A 99 5.22 1.36 32.27
N GLU A 100 6.30 1.50 31.49
CA GLU A 100 7.64 1.03 31.86
C GLU A 100 8.13 1.66 33.17
N GLN A 101 8.01 2.99 33.29
CA GLN A 101 8.41 3.70 34.50
C GLN A 101 7.58 3.28 35.73
N SER A 102 6.28 3.03 35.55
CA SER A 102 5.42 2.55 36.63
C SER A 102 5.84 1.16 37.10
N ASN A 103 6.06 0.25 36.16
CA ASN A 103 6.49 -1.12 36.46
C ASN A 103 7.87 -1.14 37.15
N GLU A 104 8.81 -0.32 36.69
CA GLU A 104 10.12 -0.20 37.34
C GLU A 104 10.00 0.34 38.77
N ARG A 105 9.13 1.34 39.01
CA ARG A 105 8.86 1.83 40.37
C ARG A 105 8.27 0.74 41.26
N GLU A 106 7.31 -0.02 40.77
CA GLU A 106 6.70 -1.13 41.53
C GLU A 106 7.73 -2.18 41.92
N LYS A 107 8.62 -2.58 41.00
CA LYS A 107 9.73 -3.50 41.29
C LYS A 107 10.66 -2.95 42.38
N ARG A 108 11.01 -1.66 42.30
CA ARG A 108 11.84 -1.01 43.33
C ARG A 108 11.14 -1.00 44.70
N LEU A 109 9.85 -0.71 44.74
CA LEU A 109 9.07 -0.72 45.97
C LEU A 109 8.94 -2.12 46.57
N GLN A 110 8.75 -3.15 45.74
CA GLN A 110 8.74 -4.54 46.18
C GLN A 110 10.08 -4.96 46.78
N ALA A 111 11.19 -4.63 46.11
CA ALA A 111 12.53 -4.91 46.63
C ALA A 111 12.75 -4.23 48.00
N ILE A 112 12.39 -2.94 48.13
CA ILE A 112 12.50 -2.23 49.41
C ILE A 112 11.67 -2.92 50.50
N LYS A 113 10.43 -3.32 50.20
CA LYS A 113 9.54 -4.03 51.13
C LYS A 113 10.13 -5.37 51.57
N GLU A 114 10.81 -6.09 50.69
CA GLU A 114 11.47 -7.35 51.01
C GLU A 114 12.68 -7.16 51.93
N TYR A 115 13.46 -6.08 51.76
CA TYR A 115 14.56 -5.73 52.66
C TYR A 115 14.12 -5.15 54.02
N THR A 116 12.88 -4.67 54.12
CA THR A 116 12.34 -4.05 55.36
C THR A 116 11.35 -4.96 56.12
N SER A 117 11.10 -6.17 55.61
CA SER A 117 10.34 -7.23 56.29
C SER A 117 11.26 -8.24 56.95
#